data_AF-A0A832CS43-F1
#
_entry.id   AF-A0A832CS43-F1
#
_cell.length_a   1.000
_cell.length_b   1.000
_cell.length_c   1.000
_cell.angle_alpha   90.00
_cell.angle_beta   90.00
_cell.angle_gamma   90.00
#
_symmetry.space_group_name_H-M   'P 1'
#
loop_
_entity.id
_entity.type
_entity.pdbx_description
1 polymer ?
#
loop_
_entity_poly.entity_id
_entity_poly.type
_entity_poly.pdbx_seq_one_letter_code
_entity_poly.pdbx_strand_id
1 'polypeptide(L)'
;CGNCCTGAPGYVWVTDQEVAALAARLGLGVGEFEAQYVRLVNGQKSLIELPNGDCIFFDSQTRLCTVYEDRPQQCRTWPFWHSNIRSPAAWQYTCSVCPGAGRGQLYSAAEVLERAERIKL
;
A
#
# COMPACT_ATOMS: atom_id res chain seq x y z
N CYS A 1 -7.54 9.69 -4.02
CA CYS A 1 -7.84 9.48 -5.46
C CYS A 1 -7.97 7.99 -5.81
N GLY A 2 -7.41 7.05 -5.03
CA GLY A 2 -7.53 5.61 -5.29
C GLY A 2 -6.51 5.06 -6.30
N ASN A 3 -5.71 5.91 -6.94
CA ASN A 3 -4.83 5.50 -8.05
C ASN A 3 -3.75 4.49 -7.64
N CYS A 4 -3.30 4.49 -6.38
CA CYS A 4 -2.35 3.48 -5.90
C CYS A 4 -2.95 2.09 -5.72
N CYS A 5 -4.27 1.96 -5.80
CA CYS A 5 -5.00 0.69 -5.66
C CYS A 5 -5.53 0.18 -7.01
N THR A 6 -5.27 0.89 -8.12
CA THR A 6 -5.88 0.63 -9.43
C THR A 6 -4.87 0.65 -10.56
N GLY A 7 -5.09 -0.16 -11.59
CA GLY A 7 -4.35 -0.09 -12.85
C GLY A 7 -3.00 -0.80 -12.81
N ALA A 8 -2.94 -1.91 -13.54
CA ALA A 8 -1.84 -2.88 -13.65
C ALA A 8 -1.61 -3.74 -12.39
N PRO A 9 -1.27 -5.04 -12.55
CA PRO A 9 -0.97 -5.91 -11.42
C PRO A 9 0.19 -5.32 -10.61
N GLY A 10 -0.01 -5.22 -9.31
CA GLY A 10 0.90 -4.54 -8.39
C GLY A 10 0.95 -5.31 -7.08
N TYR A 11 2.13 -5.34 -6.47
CA TYR A 11 2.28 -6.03 -5.20
C TYR A 11 1.91 -5.11 -4.04
N VAL A 12 0.99 -5.56 -3.20
CA VAL A 12 0.75 -4.98 -1.88
C VAL A 12 1.29 -5.98 -0.88
N TRP A 13 2.57 -5.82 -0.53
CA TRP A 13 3.27 -6.70 0.39
C TRP A 13 2.70 -6.55 1.79
N VAL A 14 2.53 -7.70 2.45
CA VAL A 14 2.01 -7.80 3.80
C VAL A 14 2.89 -8.70 4.65
N THR A 15 3.09 -8.29 5.89
CA THR A 15 3.70 -9.09 6.96
C THR A 15 2.65 -9.96 7.65
N ASP A 16 3.09 -10.95 8.42
CA ASP A 16 2.19 -11.79 9.22
C ASP A 16 1.36 -10.97 10.23
N GLN A 17 1.93 -9.88 10.76
CA GLN A 17 1.23 -8.97 11.66
C GLN A 17 0.11 -8.21 10.93
N GLU A 18 0.34 -7.76 9.70
CA GLU A 18 -0.67 -7.06 8.90
C GLU A 18 -1.75 -8.02 8.42
N VAL A 19 -1.38 -9.26 8.06
CA VAL A 19 -2.34 -10.33 7.77
C VAL A 19 -3.26 -10.57 8.98
N ALA A 20 -2.71 -10.68 10.19
CA ALA A 20 -3.50 -10.88 11.40
C ALA A 20 -4.43 -9.68 11.69
N ALA A 21 -3.96 -8.45 11.51
CA ALA A 21 -4.77 -7.24 11.69
C ALA A 21 -5.93 -7.17 10.67
N LEU A 22 -5.65 -7.45 9.40
CA LEU A 22 -6.66 -7.46 8.34
C LEU A 22 -7.68 -8.59 8.53
N ALA A 23 -7.24 -9.78 8.95
CA ALA A 23 -8.12 -10.90 9.29
C ALA A 23 -9.08 -10.53 10.42
N ALA A 24 -8.55 -9.94 11.51
CA ALA A 24 -9.36 -9.49 12.64
C ALA A 24 -10.39 -8.44 12.23
N ARG A 25 -10.03 -7.49 11.35
CA ARG A 25 -10.96 -6.49 10.81
C ARG A 25 -12.14 -7.10 10.06
N LEU A 26 -11.89 -8.19 9.32
CA LEU A 26 -12.93 -8.90 8.55
C LEU A 26 -13.66 -9.96 9.38
N GLY A 27 -13.28 -10.17 10.65
CA GLY A 27 -13.86 -11.21 11.50
C GLY A 27 -13.48 -12.64 11.08
N LEU A 28 -12.34 -12.80 10.40
CA LEU A 28 -11.86 -14.08 9.87
C LEU A 28 -10.69 -14.63 10.69
N GLY A 29 -10.48 -15.95 10.61
CA GLY A 29 -9.23 -16.56 11.06
C GLY A 29 -8.07 -16.21 10.12
N VAL A 30 -6.83 -16.19 10.63
CA VAL A 30 -5.63 -15.88 9.83
C VAL A 30 -5.51 -16.79 8.59
N GLY A 31 -5.65 -18.11 8.77
CA GLY A 31 -5.53 -19.04 7.64
C GLY A 31 -6.65 -18.90 6.61
N GLU A 32 -7.85 -18.51 7.04
CA GLU A 32 -8.97 -18.22 6.14
C GLU A 32 -8.71 -16.93 5.34
N PHE A 33 -8.22 -15.89 6.01
CA PHE A 33 -7.84 -14.65 5.35
C PHE A 33 -6.74 -14.88 4.32
N GLU A 34 -5.70 -15.64 4.66
CA GLU A 34 -4.61 -15.94 3.74
C GLU A 34 -5.10 -16.69 2.50
N ALA A 35 -5.99 -17.68 2.68
CA ALA A 35 -6.56 -18.45 1.58
C ALA A 35 -7.41 -17.59 0.63
N GLN A 36 -8.11 -16.57 1.15
CA GLN A 36 -9.04 -15.75 0.38
C GLN A 36 -8.41 -14.48 -0.21
N TYR A 37 -7.41 -13.90 0.46
CA TYR A 37 -6.95 -12.53 0.17
C TYR A 37 -5.44 -12.42 -0.09
N VAL A 38 -4.66 -13.49 0.11
CA VAL A 38 -3.20 -13.44 -0.01
C VAL A 38 -2.71 -14.41 -1.09
N ARG A 39 -1.68 -13.99 -1.83
CA ARG A 39 -0.88 -14.85 -2.70
C ARG A 39 0.59 -14.81 -2.29
N LEU A 40 1.31 -15.89 -2.56
CA LEU A 40 2.76 -15.94 -2.43
C LEU A 40 3.42 -15.59 -3.76
N VAL A 41 4.33 -14.61 -3.74
CA VAL A 41 5.12 -14.19 -4.89
C VAL A 41 6.57 -14.16 -4.44
N ASN A 42 7.43 -14.97 -5.07
CA ASN A 42 8.86 -15.07 -4.75
C ASN A 42 9.16 -15.25 -3.24
N GLY A 43 8.30 -16.02 -2.54
CA GLY A 43 8.44 -16.27 -1.11
C GLY A 43 7.91 -15.16 -0.18
N GLN A 44 7.33 -14.09 -0.74
CA GLN A 44 6.71 -13.01 0.02
C GLN A 44 5.19 -13.01 -0.14
N LYS A 45 4.47 -12.60 0.91
CA LYS A 45 3.00 -12.49 0.92
C LYS A 45 2.57 -11.15 0.33
N SER A 46 1.70 -11.18 -0.67
CA SER A 46 1.04 -10.01 -1.24
C SER A 46 -0.47 -10.20 -1.18
N LEU A 47 -1.22 -9.12 -0.99
CA LEU A 47 -2.66 -9.15 -1.25
C LEU A 47 -2.90 -9.51 -2.73
N ILE A 48 -4.04 -10.17 -2.99
CA ILE A 48 -4.50 -10.44 -4.35
C ILE A 48 -5.13 -9.20 -4.98
N GLU A 49 -5.21 -9.21 -6.30
CA GLU A 49 -5.97 -8.27 -7.10
C GLU A 49 -7.24 -8.93 -7.67
N LEU A 50 -8.22 -8.08 -7.97
CA LEU A 50 -9.38 -8.40 -8.78
C LEU A 50 -8.96 -8.67 -10.25
N PRO A 51 -9.81 -9.28 -11.09
CA PRO A 51 -9.49 -9.56 -12.49
C PRO A 51 -9.09 -8.35 -13.33
N ASN A 52 -9.51 -7.14 -12.93
CA ASN A 52 -9.14 -5.88 -13.57
C ASN A 52 -7.81 -5.29 -13.07
N GLY A 53 -7.11 -5.97 -12.14
CA GLY A 53 -5.85 -5.53 -11.54
C GLY A 53 -5.98 -4.60 -10.34
N ASP A 54 -7.21 -4.29 -9.90
CA ASP A 54 -7.40 -3.48 -8.70
C ASP A 54 -7.12 -4.30 -7.44
N CYS A 55 -6.59 -3.67 -6.40
CA CYS A 55 -6.43 -4.31 -5.10
C CYS A 55 -7.78 -4.86 -4.59
N ILE A 56 -7.79 -6.04 -3.98
CA ILE A 56 -9.02 -6.70 -3.47
C ILE A 56 -9.82 -5.85 -2.47
N PHE A 57 -9.18 -4.90 -1.79
CA PHE A 57 -9.83 -3.96 -0.86
C PHE A 57 -10.13 -2.59 -1.46
N PHE A 58 -10.08 -2.44 -2.79
CA PHE A 58 -10.48 -1.23 -3.47
C PHE A 58 -11.99 -1.23 -3.75
N ASP A 59 -12.69 -0.20 -3.29
CA ASP A 59 -14.07 0.06 -3.68
C ASP A 59 -14.09 0.99 -4.90
N SER A 60 -14.56 0.46 -6.04
CA SER A 60 -14.60 1.18 -7.31
C SER A 60 -15.63 2.31 -7.35
N GLN A 61 -16.67 2.28 -6.51
CA GLN A 61 -17.70 3.31 -6.46
C GLN A 61 -17.19 4.54 -5.70
N THR A 62 -16.66 4.33 -4.50
CA THR A 62 -16.14 5.42 -3.67
C THR A 62 -14.70 5.80 -4.02
N ARG A 63 -13.98 4.92 -4.72
CA ARG A 63 -12.53 4.97 -4.96
C ARG A 63 -11.70 5.02 -3.68
N LEU A 64 -12.21 4.41 -2.61
CA LEU A 64 -11.56 4.32 -1.30
C LEU A 64 -11.18 2.87 -0.97
N CYS A 65 -10.29 2.72 0.01
CA CYS A 65 -9.92 1.42 0.53
C CYS A 65 -10.93 0.99 1.60
N THR A 66 -11.49 -0.21 1.49
CA THR A 66 -12.46 -0.76 2.46
C THR A 66 -11.80 -1.10 3.81
N VAL A 67 -10.48 -1.28 3.81
CA VAL A 67 -9.65 -1.57 5.00
C VAL A 67 -8.75 -0.41 5.42
N TYR A 68 -9.12 0.84 5.13
CA TYR A 68 -8.24 2.01 5.22
C TYR A 68 -7.45 2.15 6.54
N GLU A 69 -8.10 1.94 7.69
CA GLU A 69 -7.44 2.07 9.01
C GLU A 69 -6.44 0.95 9.33
N ASP A 70 -6.53 -0.19 8.66
CA ASP A 70 -5.64 -1.35 8.80
C ASP A 70 -4.77 -1.57 7.56
N ARG A 71 -4.69 -0.57 6.68
CA ARG A 71 -3.93 -0.68 5.44
C ARG A 71 -2.46 -1.04 5.71
N PRO A 72 -1.82 -1.87 4.88
CA PRO A 72 -0.42 -2.25 5.04
C PRO A 72 0.53 -1.03 5.07
N GLN A 73 1.69 -1.16 5.69
CA GLN A 73 2.71 -0.12 5.83
C GLN A 73 3.16 0.40 4.47
N GLN A 74 3.28 -0.46 3.46
CA GLN A 74 3.51 -0.06 2.07
C GLN A 74 2.49 0.99 1.60
N CYS A 75 1.20 0.76 1.84
CA CYS A 75 0.12 1.70 1.52
C CYS A 75 0.12 2.93 2.46
N ARG A 76 0.56 2.80 3.72
CA ARG A 76 0.66 3.93 4.68
C ARG A 76 1.74 4.93 4.32
N THR A 77 2.86 4.44 3.84
CA THR A 77 4.09 5.22 3.67
C THR A 77 4.20 5.87 2.30
N TRP A 78 3.35 5.50 1.33
CA TRP A 78 3.27 6.22 0.06
C TRP A 78 2.97 7.72 0.29
N PRO A 79 3.66 8.66 -0.40
CA PRO A 79 4.66 8.47 -1.44
C PRO A 79 6.12 8.42 -0.95
N PHE A 80 6.38 8.35 0.35
CA PHE A 80 7.72 8.47 0.96
C PHE A 80 8.54 7.17 0.98
N TRP A 81 8.34 6.30 -0.01
CA TRP A 81 9.20 5.12 -0.16
C TRP A 81 10.62 5.56 -0.50
N HIS A 82 11.64 4.80 -0.04
CA HIS A 82 13.05 5.12 -0.30
C HIS A 82 13.33 5.39 -1.80
N SER A 83 12.73 4.59 -2.68
CA SER A 83 12.85 4.76 -4.14
C SER A 83 12.35 6.14 -4.61
N ASN A 84 11.30 6.69 -4.02
CA ASN A 84 10.73 7.99 -4.41
C ASN A 84 11.51 9.17 -3.83
N ILE A 85 12.12 9.02 -2.65
CA ILE A 85 12.80 10.13 -1.94
C ILE A 85 14.32 10.13 -2.06
N ARG A 86 14.91 9.15 -2.76
CA ARG A 86 16.37 9.01 -2.91
C ARG A 86 17.09 10.20 -3.56
N SER A 87 16.38 11.01 -4.35
CA SER A 87 16.93 12.20 -4.99
C SER A 87 15.84 13.20 -5.38
N PRO A 88 16.18 14.49 -5.61
CA PRO A 88 15.22 15.47 -6.11
C PRO A 88 14.55 15.05 -7.42
N ALA A 89 15.29 14.43 -8.33
CA ALA A 89 14.76 13.93 -9.60
C ALA A 89 13.75 12.79 -9.41
N ALA A 90 14.02 11.86 -8.50
CA ALA A 90 13.08 10.78 -8.17
C ALA A 90 11.78 11.36 -7.59
N TRP A 91 11.89 12.34 -6.68
CA TRP A 91 10.71 12.98 -6.09
C TRP A 91 9.90 13.76 -7.13
N GLN A 92 10.56 14.50 -8.02
CA GLN A 92 9.88 15.20 -9.12
C GLN A 92 9.15 14.23 -10.04
N TYR A 93 9.75 13.08 -10.35
CA TYR A 93 9.09 12.03 -11.12
C TYR A 93 7.87 11.47 -10.37
N THR A 94 7.98 11.15 -9.08
CA THR A 94 6.84 10.71 -8.27
C THR A 94 5.69 11.74 -8.29
N CYS A 95 6.00 13.03 -8.22
CA CYS A 95 5.02 14.11 -8.31
C CYS A 95 4.39 14.25 -9.71
N SER A 96 5.08 13.87 -10.78
CA SER A 96 4.52 13.93 -12.14
C SER A 96 3.53 12.80 -12.41
N VAL A 97 3.70 11.64 -11.77
CA VAL A 97 2.83 10.46 -11.95
C VAL A 97 1.73 10.35 -10.88
N CYS A 98 1.96 10.88 -9.68
CA CYS A 98 1.00 10.79 -8.57
C CYS A 98 0.36 12.16 -8.29
N PRO A 99 -0.94 12.35 -8.54
CA PRO A 99 -1.60 13.65 -8.33
C PRO A 99 -1.69 14.06 -6.85
N GLY A 100 -1.41 13.15 -5.92
CA GLY A 100 -1.36 13.43 -4.48
C GLY A 100 0.05 13.72 -3.95
N ALA A 101 1.11 13.36 -4.67
CA ALA A 101 2.47 13.64 -4.24
C ALA A 101 2.79 15.14 -4.41
N GLY A 102 3.52 15.70 -3.44
CA GLY A 102 3.82 17.14 -3.40
C GLY A 102 2.64 18.04 -3.04
N ARG A 103 1.51 17.48 -2.59
CA ARG A 103 0.32 18.24 -2.16
C ARG A 103 -0.08 17.88 -0.72
N GLY A 104 -0.71 18.81 -0.03
CA GLY A 104 -1.25 18.58 1.32
C GLY A 104 -0.25 18.90 2.43
N GLN A 105 -0.26 18.09 3.49
CA GLN A 105 0.52 18.32 4.71
C GLN A 105 2.02 18.33 4.42
N LEU A 106 2.71 19.33 4.97
CA LEU A 106 4.17 19.39 4.97
C LEU A 106 4.72 18.52 6.08
N TYR A 107 5.78 17.77 5.76
CA TYR A 107 6.53 16.94 6.68
C TYR A 107 7.98 17.41 6.71
N SER A 108 8.58 17.40 7.90
CA SER A 108 10.01 17.58 8.05
C SER A 108 10.79 16.42 7.44
N ALA A 109 12.07 16.64 7.13
CA ALA A 109 12.93 15.58 6.62
C ALA A 109 13.01 14.38 7.59
N ALA A 110 13.03 14.65 8.91
CA ALA A 110 13.05 13.59 9.93
C ALA A 110 11.79 12.71 9.87
N GLU A 111 10.59 13.31 9.77
CA GLU A 111 9.34 12.57 9.66
C GLU A 111 9.25 11.75 8.36
N VAL A 112 9.75 12.30 7.25
CA VAL A 112 9.81 11.58 5.98
C VAL A 112 10.70 10.34 6.09
N LEU A 113 11.89 10.49 6.69
CA LEU A 113 12.82 9.37 6.90
C LEU A 113 12.22 8.33 7.84
N GLU A 114 11.62 8.74 8.96
CA GLU A 114 10.97 7.81 9.89
C GLU A 114 9.87 6.98 9.20
N ARG A 115 9.11 7.59 8.28
CA ARG A 115 8.10 6.88 7.49
C ARG A 115 8.73 5.91 6.50
N ALA A 116 9.82 6.30 5.84
CA ALA A 116 10.51 5.45 4.88
C ALA A 116 11.07 4.19 5.56
N GLU A 117 11.63 4.32 6.76
CA GLU A 117 12.21 3.19 7.52
C GLU A 117 11.17 2.14 7.98
N ARG A 118 9.87 2.47 7.93
CA ARG A 118 8.80 1.50 8.25
C ARG A 118 8.62 0.42 7.17
N ILE A 119 9.26 0.60 6.02
CA ILE A 119 9.22 -0.36 4.91
C ILE A 119 10.62 -0.57 4.32
N LYS A 120 11.02 -1.82 4.12
CA LYS A 120 12.23 -2.17 3.35
C LYS A 120 11.80 -2.67 1.97
N LEU A 121 11.37 -1.76 1.11
CA LEU A 121 11.01 -2.02 -0.29
C LEU A 121 12.15 -1.59 -1.23
#